data_AF-A0A8J5GB21-F1
#
_entry.id   AF-A0A8J5GB21-F1
#
_cell.length_a   1.000
_cell.length_b   1.000
_cell.length_c   1.000
_cell.angle_alpha   90.00
_cell.angle_beta   90.00
_cell.angle_gamma   90.00
#
_symmetry.space_group_name_H-M   'P 1'
#
loop_
_entity.id
_entity.type
_entity.pdbx_description
1 polymer ?
#
loop_
_entity_poly.entity_id
_entity_poly.type
_entity_poly.pdbx_seq_one_letter_code
_entity_poly.pdbx_strand_id
1 'polypeptide(L)'
;MVSEDGLHEDRYHLHHQNKTPGGGLVVGNYCHDVLFRGGSPVSQTLGGAASFVSNVLDALSPSPLIYIAKVGDDFAYHVPHLPRVASSPTTLFHAQFPPAPSHGGYHGDRILRRVRACDPISPSDLPDEARFEFGLAVGVAGEILPETLARMLDLCSVVLVDVQGIIRSFDPIDGTVGLVPLRSTGFFHLLPRIGFLKASAEEAPFVDIEEVRKWCCVIVTQGKDGCRIYWKDGEMDVSPFQAEEVDPTGAGDSFLGGFVAGLVWGLTIPDAALLGNFFGSLTVTQVGVPKFNDRMLKNVVKLSSANQRDEVRARRPRRDKFSRPRSFATLSVLNRLSQRRSLCSAFSPRRLPHTLTVKLSLAVRCPLPSTGKLRSEARVARRRSLCSANSGPRSFATLSLLSKLSQRRSEARARIFQIELSSPNQRDKELGHTGLVDAELGHEARAISVGKPSTWS
;
A
#
# COMPACT_ATOMS: atom_id res chain seq x y z
N MET A 1 18.65 -21.56 14.70
CA MET A 1 17.35 -21.62 14.03
C MET A 1 16.45 -20.63 14.73
N VAL A 2 16.13 -19.53 14.07
CA VAL A 2 15.07 -18.58 14.47
C VAL A 2 14.20 -18.46 13.23
N SER A 3 12.88 -18.49 13.42
CA SER A 3 11.88 -18.63 12.36
C SER A 3 11.85 -17.46 11.39
N GLU A 4 11.79 -17.77 10.09
CA GLU A 4 11.35 -16.86 9.04
C GLU A 4 9.81 -16.78 9.09
N ASP A 5 9.25 -15.90 9.92
CA ASP A 5 7.82 -15.57 9.97
C ASP A 5 7.66 -14.18 10.60
N GLY A 6 6.79 -13.30 10.08
CA GLY A 6 6.56 -12.01 10.76
C GLY A 6 5.95 -10.83 9.99
N LEU A 7 5.76 -10.90 8.67
CA LEU A 7 4.65 -10.12 8.09
C LEU A 7 3.38 -10.83 8.55
N HIS A 8 2.49 -10.14 9.29
CA HIS A 8 1.15 -10.67 9.57
C HIS A 8 0.28 -10.53 8.30
N GLU A 9 0.64 -11.35 7.32
CA GLU A 9 0.16 -11.34 5.93
C GLU A 9 -1.37 -11.51 5.84
N ASP A 10 -1.97 -12.25 6.78
CA ASP A 10 -3.41 -12.54 6.83
C ASP A 10 -4.32 -11.30 6.89
N ARG A 11 -3.82 -10.11 7.29
CA ARG A 11 -4.64 -8.89 7.31
C ARG A 11 -4.69 -8.16 5.94
N TYR A 12 -3.73 -8.41 5.06
CA TYR A 12 -3.57 -7.68 3.80
C TYR A 12 -3.66 -8.55 2.55
N HIS A 13 -3.71 -9.88 2.69
CA HIS A 13 -4.03 -10.78 1.59
C HIS A 13 -5.49 -10.66 1.15
N LEU A 14 -5.70 -10.42 -0.14
CA LEU A 14 -6.98 -10.63 -0.80
C LEU A 14 -7.31 -12.14 -0.80
N HIS A 15 -8.03 -12.60 0.22
CA HIS A 15 -8.31 -14.02 0.44
C HIS A 15 -9.00 -14.67 -0.77
N HIS A 16 -8.34 -15.69 -1.35
CA HIS A 16 -8.85 -16.50 -2.47
C HIS A 16 -10.00 -17.47 -2.10
N GLN A 17 -10.94 -17.09 -1.24
CA GLN A 17 -12.10 -17.92 -0.93
C GLN A 17 -13.27 -17.65 -1.89
N ASN A 18 -13.46 -18.57 -2.85
CA ASN A 18 -14.62 -18.70 -3.74
C ASN A 18 -15.06 -17.42 -4.49
N LYS A 19 -14.43 -17.18 -5.64
CA LYS A 19 -14.75 -16.09 -6.59
C LYS A 19 -16.24 -15.99 -6.96
N THR A 20 -16.93 -15.02 -6.38
CA THR A 20 -17.73 -14.08 -7.19
C THR A 20 -16.77 -13.09 -7.86
N PRO A 21 -17.04 -12.60 -9.10
CA PRO A 21 -16.16 -11.64 -9.78
C PRO A 21 -16.30 -10.25 -9.13
N GLY A 22 -15.53 -10.00 -8.09
CA GLY A 22 -15.45 -8.68 -7.44
C GLY A 22 -14.77 -7.67 -8.38
N GLY A 23 -15.48 -6.58 -8.66
CA GLY A 23 -14.89 -5.44 -9.36
C GLY A 23 -14.08 -4.54 -8.43
N GLY A 24 -13.46 -3.52 -9.01
CA GLY A 24 -12.88 -2.38 -8.28
C GLY A 24 -13.82 -1.17 -8.29
N LEU A 25 -13.81 -0.38 -7.21
CA LEU A 25 -14.48 0.92 -7.13
C LEU A 25 -13.44 2.04 -7.02
N VAL A 26 -13.33 2.89 -8.03
CA VAL A 26 -12.44 4.07 -8.03
C VAL A 26 -13.28 5.33 -7.84
N VAL A 27 -12.87 6.20 -6.92
CA VAL A 27 -13.62 7.43 -6.57
C VAL A 27 -12.65 8.61 -6.53
N GLY A 28 -12.93 9.65 -7.31
CA GLY A 28 -12.11 10.85 -7.45
C GLY A 28 -12.49 11.62 -8.71
N ASN A 29 -12.34 12.94 -8.72
CA ASN A 29 -12.76 13.75 -9.87
C ASN A 29 -11.68 13.84 -10.96
N TYR A 30 -12.14 14.04 -12.20
CA TYR A 30 -11.33 14.65 -13.25
C TYR A 30 -11.32 16.18 -13.06
N CYS A 31 -10.25 16.84 -13.45
CA CYS A 31 -10.16 18.31 -13.43
C CYS A 31 -9.50 18.89 -14.67
N HIS A 32 -9.62 20.21 -14.81
CA HIS A 32 -8.83 21.00 -15.73
C HIS A 32 -7.57 21.48 -14.99
N ASP A 33 -6.39 21.16 -15.50
CA ASP A 33 -5.12 21.66 -14.97
C ASP A 33 -4.54 22.68 -15.95
N VAL A 34 -4.42 23.94 -15.54
CA VAL A 34 -3.80 25.01 -16.33
C VAL A 34 -2.40 25.31 -15.78
N LEU A 35 -1.39 25.15 -16.63
CA LEU A 35 0.00 25.40 -16.27
C LEU A 35 0.38 26.84 -16.61
N PHE A 36 0.93 27.57 -15.63
CA PHE A 36 1.39 28.95 -15.81
C PHE A 36 2.92 29.03 -15.69
N ARG A 37 3.55 29.82 -16.57
CA ARG A 37 4.97 30.21 -16.47
C ARG A 37 5.08 31.72 -16.61
N GLY A 38 5.80 32.38 -15.69
CA GLY A 38 5.95 33.85 -15.72
C GLY A 38 4.62 34.61 -15.69
N GLY A 39 3.58 34.05 -15.05
CA GLY A 39 2.23 34.63 -15.00
C GLY A 39 1.36 34.41 -16.24
N SER A 40 1.89 33.84 -17.33
CA SER A 40 1.11 33.53 -18.53
C SER A 40 0.69 32.04 -18.58
N PRO A 41 -0.53 31.72 -19.03
CA PRO A 41 -0.94 30.33 -19.23
C PRO A 41 -0.19 29.73 -20.43
N VAL A 42 0.32 28.51 -20.26
CA VAL A 42 1.15 27.79 -21.26
C VAL A 42 0.40 26.61 -21.85
N SER A 43 -0.41 25.92 -21.05
CA SER A 43 -1.24 24.79 -21.47
C SER A 43 -2.42 24.58 -20.54
N GLN A 44 -3.46 23.91 -21.04
CA GLN A 44 -4.55 23.37 -20.25
C GLN A 44 -4.70 21.88 -20.58
N THR A 45 -4.61 21.01 -19.58
CA THR A 45 -4.57 19.56 -19.74
C THR A 45 -5.59 18.87 -18.85
N LEU A 46 -5.99 17.64 -19.23
CA LEU A 46 -6.75 16.76 -18.35
C LEU A 46 -5.91 16.43 -17.11
N GLY A 47 -6.48 16.70 -15.95
CA GLY A 47 -5.92 16.34 -14.65
C GLY A 47 -6.88 15.55 -13.79
N GLY A 48 -6.49 15.39 -12.53
CA GLY A 48 -7.23 14.66 -11.50
C GLY A 48 -6.75 13.23 -11.41
N ALA A 49 -6.51 12.74 -10.19
CA ALA A 49 -5.85 11.45 -9.96
C ALA A 49 -6.58 10.27 -10.64
N ALA A 50 -7.90 10.37 -10.79
CA ALA A 50 -8.70 9.40 -11.53
C ALA A 50 -8.23 9.16 -12.99
N SER A 51 -7.68 10.16 -13.70
CA SER A 51 -7.23 9.99 -15.09
C SER A 51 -5.91 9.23 -15.20
N PHE A 52 -4.99 9.46 -14.27
CA PHE A 52 -3.71 8.75 -14.20
C PHE A 52 -3.92 7.31 -13.73
N VAL A 53 -4.72 7.13 -12.68
CA VAL A 53 -5.14 5.83 -12.16
C VAL A 53 -5.85 4.99 -13.22
N SER A 54 -6.83 5.55 -13.95
CA SER A 54 -7.56 4.77 -14.97
C SER A 54 -6.64 4.32 -16.09
N ASN A 55 -5.74 5.18 -16.55
CA ASN A 55 -4.81 4.86 -17.62
C ASN A 55 -3.81 3.72 -17.26
N VAL A 56 -3.51 3.50 -15.97
CA VAL A 56 -2.79 2.30 -15.51
C VAL A 56 -3.73 1.12 -15.29
N LEU A 57 -4.84 1.29 -14.56
CA LEU A 57 -5.72 0.19 -14.18
C LEU A 57 -6.47 -0.41 -15.36
N ASP A 58 -6.96 0.39 -16.31
CA ASP A 58 -7.65 -0.10 -17.51
C ASP A 58 -6.73 -0.93 -18.42
N ALA A 59 -5.42 -0.64 -18.38
CA ALA A 59 -4.40 -1.35 -19.14
C ALA A 59 -4.00 -2.70 -18.53
N LEU A 60 -4.32 -2.95 -17.25
CA LEU A 60 -3.79 -4.06 -16.45
C LEU A 60 -4.85 -4.92 -15.75
N SER A 61 -6.00 -4.35 -15.40
CA SER A 61 -7.03 -5.01 -14.60
C SER A 61 -7.84 -5.99 -15.44
N PRO A 62 -7.87 -7.30 -15.10
CA PRO A 62 -8.79 -8.25 -15.69
C PRO A 62 -10.21 -8.15 -15.10
N SER A 63 -10.38 -7.44 -13.98
CA SER A 63 -11.64 -7.28 -13.27
C SER A 63 -12.36 -5.99 -13.69
N PRO A 64 -13.71 -5.99 -13.73
CA PRO A 64 -14.48 -4.80 -14.08
C PRO A 64 -14.25 -3.69 -13.04
N LEU A 65 -14.10 -2.46 -13.52
CA LEU A 65 -13.87 -1.28 -12.70
C LEU A 65 -15.06 -0.33 -12.82
N ILE A 66 -15.52 0.21 -11.70
CA ILE A 66 -16.52 1.29 -11.66
C ILE A 66 -15.82 2.54 -11.19
N TYR A 67 -15.86 3.58 -12.02
CA TYR A 67 -15.33 4.90 -11.69
C TYR A 67 -16.49 5.83 -11.32
N ILE A 68 -16.38 6.49 -10.16
CA ILE A 68 -17.29 7.55 -9.73
C ILE A 68 -16.50 8.85 -9.69
N ALA A 69 -16.81 9.73 -10.64
CA ALA A 69 -16.24 11.06 -10.80
C ALA A 69 -17.35 12.07 -11.11
N LYS A 70 -17.17 13.32 -10.72
CA LYS A 70 -18.04 14.45 -11.08
C LYS A 70 -17.26 15.52 -11.84
N VAL A 71 -17.92 16.10 -12.83
CA VAL A 71 -17.43 17.23 -13.66
C VAL A 71 -18.59 18.18 -13.95
N GLY A 72 -18.30 19.40 -14.41
CA GLY A 72 -19.33 20.32 -14.88
C GLY A 72 -19.79 20.01 -16.30
N ASP A 73 -20.76 20.77 -16.78
CA ASP A 73 -21.16 20.81 -18.19
C ASP A 73 -20.03 21.30 -19.12
N ASP A 74 -19.10 22.07 -18.56
CA ASP A 74 -17.90 22.61 -19.22
C ASP A 74 -16.72 21.64 -19.35
N PHE A 75 -16.90 20.34 -19.08
CA PHE A 75 -15.82 19.36 -19.14
C PHE A 75 -15.27 19.16 -20.56
N ALA A 76 -13.99 19.52 -20.75
CA ALA A 76 -13.40 19.67 -22.07
C ALA A 76 -12.80 18.39 -22.70
N TYR A 77 -12.90 17.23 -22.04
CA TYR A 77 -12.12 16.04 -22.39
C TYR A 77 -12.95 14.79 -22.66
N HIS A 78 -12.51 13.97 -23.61
CA HIS A 78 -12.97 12.59 -23.74
C HIS A 78 -12.16 11.69 -22.80
N VAL A 79 -12.86 10.93 -21.96
CA VAL A 79 -12.30 10.00 -20.98
C VAL A 79 -12.97 8.62 -21.17
N PRO A 80 -12.27 7.50 -20.87
CA PRO A 80 -12.83 6.15 -21.06
C PRO A 80 -14.02 5.87 -20.16
N HIS A 81 -14.07 6.47 -18.96
CA HIS A 81 -15.15 6.32 -17.99
C HIS A 81 -15.91 7.62 -17.85
N LEU A 82 -17.19 7.62 -18.24
CA LEU A 82 -18.00 8.83 -18.27
C LEU A 82 -18.27 9.35 -16.84
N PRO A 83 -17.81 10.56 -16.48
CA PRO A 83 -18.15 11.17 -15.20
C PRO A 83 -19.61 11.60 -15.17
N ARG A 84 -20.13 11.81 -13.96
CA ARG A 84 -21.45 12.43 -13.77
C ARG A 84 -21.33 13.94 -13.98
N VAL A 85 -22.24 14.50 -14.78
CA VAL A 85 -22.38 15.95 -14.92
C VAL A 85 -23.06 16.48 -13.66
N ALA A 86 -22.38 17.40 -13.00
CA ALA A 86 -22.79 18.05 -11.76
C ALA A 86 -23.43 19.42 -12.05
N SER A 87 -23.93 20.09 -11.00
CA SER A 87 -24.49 21.44 -11.12
C SER A 87 -23.42 22.53 -11.08
N SER A 88 -22.34 22.30 -10.35
CA SER A 88 -21.16 23.17 -10.34
C SER A 88 -20.23 22.90 -11.53
N PRO A 89 -19.47 23.90 -12.01
CA PRO A 89 -18.49 23.72 -13.07
C PRO A 89 -17.36 22.75 -12.70
N THR A 90 -16.64 22.25 -13.69
CA THR A 90 -15.52 21.31 -13.50
C THR A 90 -14.43 21.92 -12.60
N THR A 91 -13.93 21.14 -11.64
CA THR A 91 -12.75 21.49 -10.83
C THR A 91 -11.62 22.02 -11.72
N LEU A 92 -11.03 23.15 -11.34
CA LEU A 92 -9.95 23.80 -12.08
C LEU A 92 -8.78 24.11 -11.14
N PHE A 93 -7.61 23.60 -11.49
CA PHE A 93 -6.35 23.96 -10.85
C PHE A 93 -5.51 24.87 -11.73
N HIS A 94 -4.88 25.86 -11.11
CA HIS A 94 -3.77 26.61 -11.69
C HIS A 94 -2.47 26.15 -11.03
N ALA A 95 -1.57 25.58 -11.81
CA ALA A 95 -0.22 25.23 -11.37
C ALA A 95 0.75 26.31 -11.83
N GLN A 96 1.23 27.14 -10.90
CA GLN A 96 2.17 28.22 -11.19
C GLN A 96 3.60 27.73 -10.95
N PHE A 97 4.39 27.72 -12.02
CA PHE A 97 5.82 27.40 -11.95
C PHE A 97 6.64 28.70 -11.90
N PRO A 98 7.64 28.79 -11.02
CA PRO A 98 8.63 29.87 -11.09
C PRO A 98 9.37 29.83 -12.45
N PRO A 99 9.87 30.96 -12.95
CA PRO A 99 10.62 30.99 -14.21
C PRO A 99 11.88 30.11 -14.10
N ALA A 100 12.12 29.27 -15.11
CA ALA A 100 13.26 28.37 -15.14
C ALA A 100 14.59 29.17 -15.17
N PRO A 101 15.62 28.76 -14.42
CA PRO A 101 16.98 29.27 -14.63
C PRO A 101 17.48 28.83 -16.01
N SER A 102 18.36 29.65 -16.62
CA SER A 102 18.71 29.55 -18.05
C SER A 102 19.32 28.22 -18.51
N HIS A 103 19.84 27.40 -17.57
CA HIS A 103 20.44 26.10 -17.83
C HIS A 103 20.11 25.11 -16.70
N GLY A 104 19.55 23.95 -17.05
CA GLY A 104 19.24 22.86 -16.11
C GLY A 104 17.74 22.59 -15.91
N GLY A 105 17.40 21.35 -15.52
CA GLY A 105 16.02 20.90 -15.32
C GLY A 105 15.30 21.56 -14.15
N TYR A 106 13.98 21.38 -14.08
CA TYR A 106 13.12 22.00 -13.07
C TYR A 106 13.34 21.37 -11.68
N HIS A 107 13.67 22.21 -10.69
CA HIS A 107 13.78 21.83 -9.27
C HIS A 107 13.15 22.88 -8.36
N GLY A 108 11.97 23.39 -8.72
CA GLY A 108 11.22 24.38 -7.94
C GLY A 108 9.78 23.95 -7.71
N ASP A 109 9.33 24.01 -6.45
CA ASP A 109 7.96 23.68 -6.08
C ASP A 109 6.94 24.53 -6.84
N ARG A 110 5.94 23.88 -7.43
CA ARG A 110 4.80 24.54 -8.06
C ARG A 110 3.85 25.09 -6.99
N ILE A 111 3.39 26.32 -7.15
CA ILE A 111 2.28 26.84 -6.36
C ILE A 111 0.99 26.37 -7.03
N LEU A 112 0.29 25.42 -6.39
CA LEU A 112 -0.98 24.89 -6.86
C LEU A 112 -2.14 25.66 -6.23
N ARG A 113 -3.09 26.13 -7.04
CA ARG A 113 -4.31 26.83 -6.60
C ARG A 113 -5.56 26.16 -7.15
N ARG A 114 -6.51 25.79 -6.29
CA ARG A 114 -7.85 25.31 -6.66
C ARG A 114 -8.76 26.52 -6.92
N VAL A 115 -8.82 26.97 -8.16
CA VAL A 115 -9.59 28.16 -8.59
C VAL A 115 -11.09 27.97 -8.38
N ARG A 116 -11.58 26.74 -8.61
CA ARG A 116 -12.96 26.31 -8.36
C ARG A 116 -13.00 24.80 -8.16
N ALA A 117 -14.03 24.33 -7.46
CA ALA A 117 -14.29 22.91 -7.22
C ALA A 117 -15.64 22.53 -7.84
N CYS A 118 -15.73 21.33 -8.40
CA CYS A 118 -16.99 20.68 -8.75
C CYS A 118 -17.72 20.21 -7.47
N ASP A 119 -18.99 19.82 -7.61
CA ASP A 119 -19.78 19.28 -6.51
C ASP A 119 -19.08 18.04 -5.89
N PRO A 120 -19.13 17.86 -4.55
CA PRO A 120 -18.54 16.69 -3.91
C PRO A 120 -19.25 15.41 -4.32
N ILE A 121 -18.51 14.30 -4.32
CA ILE A 121 -19.08 12.97 -4.50
C ILE A 121 -19.75 12.58 -3.19
N SER A 122 -21.07 12.39 -3.21
CA SER A 122 -21.86 12.04 -2.03
C SER A 122 -21.92 10.52 -1.82
N PRO A 123 -22.32 10.02 -0.64
CA PRO A 123 -22.57 8.59 -0.44
C PRO A 123 -23.62 8.02 -1.41
N SER A 124 -24.63 8.81 -1.76
CA SER A 124 -25.65 8.50 -2.78
C SER A 124 -25.14 8.52 -4.22
N ASP A 125 -23.91 8.95 -4.46
CA ASP A 125 -23.27 8.76 -5.76
C ASP A 125 -22.66 7.37 -5.93
N LEU A 126 -22.41 6.66 -4.83
CA LEU A 126 -21.83 5.32 -4.83
C LEU A 126 -22.93 4.26 -5.02
N PRO A 127 -22.62 3.08 -5.62
CA PRO A 127 -23.62 2.04 -5.84
C PRO A 127 -24.28 1.51 -4.55
N ASP A 128 -25.57 1.17 -4.63
CA ASP A 128 -26.35 0.74 -3.46
C ASP A 128 -26.10 -0.72 -3.03
N GLU A 129 -26.10 -1.65 -4.00
CA GLU A 129 -26.11 -3.11 -3.76
C GLU A 129 -24.82 -3.83 -4.15
N ALA A 130 -23.79 -3.10 -4.60
CA ALA A 130 -22.54 -3.69 -5.06
C ALA A 130 -21.61 -4.07 -3.88
N ARG A 131 -20.79 -5.11 -4.10
CA ARG A 131 -19.64 -5.47 -3.27
C ARG A 131 -18.39 -5.52 -4.13
N PHE A 132 -17.37 -4.77 -3.73
CA PHE A 132 -16.11 -4.65 -4.47
C PHE A 132 -14.99 -5.40 -3.76
N GLU A 133 -14.07 -5.93 -4.55
CA GLU A 133 -12.85 -6.54 -4.02
C GLU A 133 -11.97 -5.45 -3.39
N PHE A 134 -11.78 -4.34 -4.10
CA PHE A 134 -11.06 -3.17 -3.60
C PHE A 134 -11.78 -1.85 -3.90
N GLY A 135 -11.55 -0.85 -3.06
CA GLY A 135 -11.88 0.54 -3.28
C GLY A 135 -10.60 1.39 -3.39
N LEU A 136 -10.65 2.44 -4.20
CA LEU A 136 -9.54 3.36 -4.40
C LEU A 136 -10.05 4.81 -4.33
N ALA A 137 -9.72 5.50 -3.22
CA ALA A 137 -10.10 6.88 -2.96
C ALA A 137 -8.95 7.81 -3.37
N VAL A 138 -9.13 8.52 -4.48
CA VAL A 138 -8.11 9.34 -5.15
C VAL A 138 -8.65 10.73 -5.46
N GLY A 139 -9.04 11.44 -4.40
CA GLY A 139 -9.53 12.81 -4.48
C GLY A 139 -8.39 13.81 -4.64
N VAL A 140 -8.64 14.94 -5.29
CA VAL A 140 -7.62 16.00 -5.51
C VAL A 140 -8.02 17.38 -4.97
N ALA A 141 -9.31 17.64 -4.81
CA ALA A 141 -9.91 18.96 -4.63
C ALA A 141 -10.86 19.06 -3.42
N GLY A 142 -10.93 18.02 -2.58
CA GLY A 142 -11.86 17.92 -1.45
C GLY A 142 -13.23 17.35 -1.82
N GLU A 143 -13.33 16.64 -2.96
CA GLU A 143 -14.55 16.02 -3.46
C GLU A 143 -14.96 14.73 -2.72
N ILE A 144 -14.01 14.07 -2.04
CA ILE A 144 -14.28 12.90 -1.22
C ILE A 144 -14.57 13.38 0.20
N LEU A 145 -15.82 13.21 0.66
CA LEU A 145 -16.24 13.54 2.01
C LEU A 145 -15.94 12.38 2.99
N PRO A 146 -15.83 12.62 4.31
CA PRO A 146 -15.70 11.55 5.31
C PRO A 146 -16.81 10.50 5.21
N GLU A 147 -18.05 10.92 4.94
CA GLU A 147 -19.21 10.05 4.76
C GLU A 147 -19.09 9.21 3.48
N THR A 148 -18.51 9.78 2.42
CA THR A 148 -18.27 9.10 1.14
C THR A 148 -17.18 8.04 1.31
N LEU A 149 -16.08 8.35 2.00
CA LEU A 149 -15.06 7.36 2.33
C LEU A 149 -15.61 6.27 3.28
N ALA A 150 -16.42 6.63 4.27
CA ALA A 150 -17.10 5.66 5.15
C ALA A 150 -17.98 4.70 4.34
N ARG A 151 -18.74 5.21 3.35
CA ARG A 151 -19.54 4.38 2.43
C ARG A 151 -18.68 3.50 1.52
N MET A 152 -17.53 3.98 1.02
CA MET A 152 -16.57 3.12 0.30
C MET A 152 -16.07 1.97 1.18
N LEU A 153 -15.77 2.27 2.45
CA LEU A 153 -15.35 1.28 3.46
C LEU A 153 -16.46 0.29 3.86
N ASP A 154 -17.74 0.57 3.52
CA ASP A 154 -18.86 -0.37 3.66
C ASP A 154 -19.08 -1.22 2.39
N LEU A 155 -18.60 -0.76 1.24
CA LEU A 155 -18.82 -1.37 -0.09
C LEU A 155 -17.66 -2.28 -0.53
N CYS A 156 -16.44 -1.98 -0.10
CA CYS A 156 -15.21 -2.61 -0.56
C CYS A 156 -14.58 -3.51 0.51
N SER A 157 -13.96 -4.61 0.11
CA SER A 157 -13.33 -5.56 1.05
C SER A 157 -12.01 -5.03 1.60
N VAL A 158 -11.29 -4.24 0.80
CA VAL A 158 -10.16 -3.40 1.21
C VAL A 158 -10.30 -2.01 0.56
N VAL A 159 -9.90 -0.94 1.23
CA VAL A 159 -9.83 0.41 0.62
C VAL A 159 -8.39 0.93 0.69
N LEU A 160 -7.94 1.44 -0.45
CA LEU A 160 -6.72 2.21 -0.61
C LEU A 160 -7.08 3.69 -0.73
N VAL A 161 -6.32 4.54 -0.06
CA VAL A 161 -6.54 6.00 -0.05
C VAL A 161 -5.24 6.69 -0.43
N ASP A 162 -5.30 7.62 -1.37
CA ASP A 162 -4.23 8.62 -1.51
C ASP A 162 -4.48 9.73 -0.49
N VAL A 163 -3.50 9.97 0.39
CA VAL A 163 -3.62 10.95 1.46
C VAL A 163 -3.88 12.35 0.91
N GLN A 164 -3.44 12.66 -0.32
CA GLN A 164 -3.69 13.93 -0.99
C GLN A 164 -5.19 14.31 -1.00
N GLY A 165 -6.09 13.32 -1.06
CA GLY A 165 -7.54 13.53 -1.07
C GLY A 165 -8.16 13.83 0.29
N ILE A 166 -7.41 13.64 1.38
CA ILE A 166 -7.92 13.78 2.76
C ILE A 166 -7.13 14.77 3.63
N ILE A 167 -5.89 15.16 3.27
CA ILE A 167 -5.09 16.17 4.00
C ILE A 167 -4.98 17.53 3.29
N ARG A 168 -5.48 17.69 2.06
CA ARG A 168 -5.46 18.99 1.38
C ARG A 168 -6.42 19.97 2.03
N SER A 169 -5.92 21.19 2.24
CA SER A 169 -6.70 22.38 2.55
C SER A 169 -6.61 23.37 1.39
N PHE A 170 -7.56 24.30 1.31
CA PHE A 170 -7.63 25.29 0.25
C PHE A 170 -7.84 26.66 0.88
N ASP A 171 -6.96 27.61 0.57
CA ASP A 171 -7.08 28.98 1.07
C ASP A 171 -8.42 29.62 0.60
N PRO A 172 -9.18 30.27 1.49
CA PRO A 172 -10.50 30.80 1.15
C PRO A 172 -10.46 32.08 0.28
N ILE A 173 -9.29 32.71 0.12
CA ILE A 173 -9.11 33.95 -0.67
C ILE A 173 -8.63 33.61 -2.08
N ASP A 174 -7.58 32.80 -2.22
CA ASP A 174 -6.92 32.54 -3.51
C ASP A 174 -6.88 31.07 -3.95
N GLY A 175 -7.44 30.17 -3.14
CA GLY A 175 -7.53 28.74 -3.44
C GLY A 175 -6.20 27.99 -3.32
N THR A 176 -5.13 28.60 -2.81
CA THR A 176 -3.82 27.94 -2.64
C THR A 176 -3.96 26.63 -1.85
N VAL A 177 -3.39 25.57 -2.41
CA VAL A 177 -3.43 24.23 -1.81
C VAL A 177 -2.42 24.17 -0.68
N GLY A 178 -2.91 24.00 0.54
CA GLY A 178 -2.12 23.69 1.72
C GLY A 178 -2.28 22.23 2.14
N LEU A 179 -1.49 21.80 3.12
CA LEU A 179 -1.62 20.51 3.79
C LEU A 179 -1.95 20.74 5.27
N VAL A 180 -2.86 19.94 5.82
CA VAL A 180 -3.19 19.94 7.26
C VAL A 180 -2.89 18.57 7.88
N PRO A 181 -2.52 18.49 9.17
CA PRO A 181 -2.29 17.21 9.83
C PRO A 181 -3.53 16.30 9.72
N LEU A 182 -3.32 15.04 9.33
CA LEU A 182 -4.39 14.06 9.14
C LEU A 182 -5.27 13.91 10.39
N ARG A 183 -4.65 14.02 11.57
CA ARG A 183 -5.31 14.01 12.89
C ARG A 183 -6.27 15.17 13.17
N SER A 184 -6.21 16.26 12.41
CA SER A 184 -7.18 17.38 12.48
C SER A 184 -8.29 17.30 11.43
N THR A 185 -8.29 16.26 10.58
CA THR A 185 -9.29 16.08 9.53
C THR A 185 -10.48 15.23 10.01
N GLY A 186 -11.60 15.30 9.30
CA GLY A 186 -12.74 14.41 9.52
C GLY A 186 -12.43 12.92 9.29
N PHE A 187 -11.32 12.57 8.63
CA PHE A 187 -11.02 11.20 8.20
C PHE A 187 -10.25 10.37 9.24
N PHE A 188 -9.64 10.98 10.26
CA PHE A 188 -8.75 10.27 11.20
C PHE A 188 -9.42 9.06 11.88
N HIS A 189 -10.71 9.16 12.20
CA HIS A 189 -11.47 8.08 12.83
C HIS A 189 -11.75 6.87 11.91
N LEU A 190 -11.52 6.99 10.59
CA LEU A 190 -11.72 5.93 9.60
C LEU A 190 -10.46 5.08 9.38
N LEU A 191 -9.29 5.54 9.84
CA LEU A 191 -7.99 4.84 9.68
C LEU A 191 -8.01 3.34 10.05
N PRO A 192 -8.68 2.88 11.13
CA PRO A 192 -8.71 1.45 11.48
C PRO A 192 -9.42 0.55 10.47
N ARG A 193 -10.13 1.13 9.49
CA ARG A 193 -10.85 0.44 8.42
C ARG A 193 -10.12 0.50 7.07
N ILE A 194 -9.15 1.41 6.91
CA ILE A 194 -8.38 1.59 5.67
C ILE A 194 -7.34 0.47 5.58
N GLY A 195 -7.18 -0.12 4.40
CA GLY A 195 -6.15 -1.13 4.16
C GLY A 195 -4.79 -0.49 3.94
N PHE A 196 -4.74 0.46 3.00
CA PHE A 196 -3.51 1.13 2.58
C PHE A 196 -3.71 2.64 2.47
N LEU A 197 -2.74 3.41 2.96
CA LEU A 197 -2.65 4.86 2.78
C LEU A 197 -1.37 5.17 2.01
N LYS A 198 -1.46 5.76 0.82
CA LYS A 198 -0.31 6.27 0.07
C LYS A 198 -0.09 7.74 0.39
N ALA A 199 1.17 8.14 0.51
CA ALA A 199 1.62 9.51 0.71
C ALA A 199 2.90 9.76 -0.10
N SER A 200 3.19 11.02 -0.45
CA SER A 200 4.52 11.43 -0.89
C SER A 200 5.43 11.76 0.31
N ALA A 201 6.73 11.99 0.06
CA ALA A 201 7.67 12.42 1.08
C ALA A 201 7.31 13.80 1.68
N GLU A 202 6.69 14.67 0.88
CA GLU A 202 6.21 16.00 1.27
C GLU A 202 4.92 15.91 2.10
N GLU A 203 4.09 14.89 1.85
CA GLU A 203 2.85 14.62 2.57
C GLU A 203 3.09 13.90 3.91
N ALA A 204 4.10 13.03 3.98
CA ALA A 204 4.40 12.20 5.15
C ALA A 204 4.48 12.93 6.51
N PRO A 205 5.04 14.16 6.64
CA PRO A 205 5.03 14.93 7.89
C PRO A 205 3.63 15.26 8.41
N PHE A 206 2.63 15.35 7.53
CA PHE A 206 1.24 15.63 7.89
C PHE A 206 0.45 14.35 8.26
N VAL A 207 0.96 13.17 7.92
CA VAL A 207 0.30 11.89 8.19
C VAL A 207 0.46 11.43 9.63
N ASP A 208 1.62 11.69 10.26
CA ASP A 208 2.09 10.99 11.47
C ASP A 208 2.21 9.48 11.24
N ILE A 209 3.20 9.10 10.42
CA ILE A 209 3.44 7.71 9.98
C ILE A 209 3.53 6.73 11.16
N GLU A 210 4.13 7.16 12.28
CA GLU A 210 4.31 6.34 13.48
C GLU A 210 2.99 6.02 14.18
N GLU A 211 2.04 6.97 14.23
CA GLU A 211 0.69 6.70 14.71
C GLU A 211 -0.13 5.91 13.68
N VAL A 212 -0.11 6.32 12.40
CA VAL A 212 -0.99 5.76 11.37
C VAL A 212 -0.65 4.30 11.03
N ARG A 213 0.65 3.92 11.02
CA ARG A 213 1.06 2.53 10.73
C ARG A 213 0.51 1.49 11.70
N LYS A 214 0.04 1.91 12.88
CA LYS A 214 -0.63 1.04 13.87
C LYS A 214 -2.01 0.56 13.39
N TRP A 215 -2.63 1.33 12.48
CA TRP A 215 -4.01 1.16 12.04
C TRP A 215 -4.08 0.56 10.63
N CYS A 216 -3.32 1.09 9.68
CA CYS A 216 -3.27 0.65 8.29
C CYS A 216 -1.83 0.54 7.75
N CYS A 217 -1.64 -0.09 6.60
CA CYS A 217 -0.36 -0.07 5.90
C CYS A 217 -0.14 1.32 5.28
N VAL A 218 1.05 1.91 5.42
CA VAL A 218 1.37 3.23 4.87
C VAL A 218 2.50 3.12 3.85
N ILE A 219 2.34 3.74 2.69
CA ILE A 219 3.32 3.72 1.60
C ILE A 219 3.75 5.14 1.31
N VAL A 220 5.03 5.45 1.52
CA VAL A 220 5.61 6.78 1.27
C VAL A 220 6.46 6.71 0.01
N THR A 221 6.03 7.36 -1.07
CA THR A 221 6.82 7.49 -2.31
C THR A 221 7.89 8.56 -2.15
N GLN A 222 9.13 8.23 -2.52
CA GLN A 222 10.34 9.05 -2.34
C GLN A 222 10.95 9.45 -3.70
N GLY A 223 10.11 9.66 -4.71
CA GLY A 223 10.52 10.03 -6.07
C GLY A 223 11.55 9.07 -6.64
N LYS A 224 12.72 9.60 -7.03
CA LYS A 224 13.85 8.84 -7.59
C LYS A 224 14.43 7.76 -6.66
N ASP A 225 14.15 7.82 -5.35
CA ASP A 225 14.66 6.90 -4.35
C ASP A 225 13.69 5.71 -4.10
N GLY A 226 12.52 5.70 -4.76
CA GLY A 226 11.57 4.59 -4.78
C GLY A 226 10.40 4.82 -3.82
N CYS A 227 10.12 3.85 -2.95
CA CYS A 227 9.14 4.04 -1.87
C CYS A 227 9.50 3.23 -0.63
N ARG A 228 8.99 3.67 0.53
CA ARG A 228 9.05 2.91 1.79
C ARG A 228 7.65 2.49 2.22
N ILE A 229 7.51 1.22 2.58
CA ILE A 229 6.29 0.65 3.16
C ILE A 229 6.48 0.60 4.68
N TYR A 230 5.44 0.99 5.42
CA TYR A 230 5.36 0.94 6.87
C TYR A 230 4.15 0.11 7.29
N TRP A 231 4.33 -0.79 8.25
CA TRP A 231 3.25 -1.48 8.94
C TRP A 231 3.49 -1.38 10.45
N LYS A 232 2.53 -1.86 11.24
CA LYS A 232 2.50 -1.71 12.70
C LYS A 232 3.83 -2.05 13.38
N ASP A 233 4.47 -3.13 12.94
CA ASP A 233 5.62 -3.74 13.61
C ASP A 233 6.91 -3.71 12.74
N GLY A 234 6.95 -2.88 11.67
CA GLY A 234 8.13 -2.78 10.81
C GLY A 234 8.01 -1.82 9.61
N GLU A 235 9.10 -1.73 8.85
CA GLU A 235 9.19 -0.95 7.62
C GLU A 235 10.16 -1.59 6.61
N MET A 236 10.04 -1.24 5.33
CA MET A 236 10.87 -1.77 4.25
C MET A 236 10.95 -0.81 3.06
N ASP A 237 12.16 -0.59 2.56
CA ASP A 237 12.42 0.13 1.31
C ASP A 237 12.19 -0.75 0.07
N VAL A 238 11.61 -0.17 -0.98
CA VAL A 238 11.39 -0.78 -2.29
C VAL A 238 12.05 0.07 -3.37
N SER A 239 12.95 -0.54 -4.12
CA SER A 239 13.86 0.10 -5.06
C SER A 239 13.15 0.87 -6.18
N PRO A 240 13.71 2.01 -6.62
CA PRO A 240 13.22 2.78 -7.76
C PRO A 240 13.53 2.10 -9.10
N PHE A 241 12.90 2.61 -10.15
CA PHE A 241 13.34 2.45 -11.54
C PHE A 241 13.95 3.77 -12.03
N GLN A 242 15.04 3.69 -12.79
CA GLN A 242 15.70 4.88 -13.33
C GLN A 242 14.87 5.48 -14.47
N ALA A 243 14.63 6.79 -14.40
CA ALA A 243 13.88 7.55 -15.40
C ALA A 243 14.44 8.97 -15.53
N GLU A 244 14.32 9.55 -16.73
CA GLU A 244 14.57 10.97 -16.97
C GLU A 244 13.28 11.75 -16.70
N GLU A 245 13.30 12.66 -15.72
CA GLU A 245 12.13 13.42 -15.31
C GLU A 245 11.85 14.57 -16.30
N VAL A 246 10.67 14.53 -16.92
CA VAL A 246 10.12 15.52 -17.85
C VAL A 246 8.95 16.28 -17.22
N ASP A 247 8.05 15.55 -16.53
CA ASP A 247 6.91 16.10 -15.79
C ASP A 247 6.55 15.16 -14.63
N PRO A 248 6.74 15.54 -13.35
CA PRO A 248 6.42 14.67 -12.21
C PRO A 248 4.91 14.51 -11.94
N THR A 249 4.05 15.18 -12.71
CA THR A 249 2.59 15.18 -12.49
C THR A 249 1.98 13.79 -12.65
N GLY A 250 1.17 13.38 -11.67
CA GLY A 250 0.45 12.10 -11.69
C GLY A 250 1.32 10.86 -11.45
N ALA A 251 2.62 11.00 -11.21
CA ALA A 251 3.50 9.85 -10.94
C ALA A 251 3.07 9.04 -9.69
N GLY A 252 2.60 9.72 -8.63
CA GLY A 252 2.04 9.08 -7.44
C GLY A 252 0.69 8.38 -7.68
N ASP A 253 -0.11 8.90 -8.61
CA ASP A 253 -1.40 8.33 -9.00
C ASP A 253 -1.20 7.07 -9.85
N SER A 254 -0.27 7.13 -10.82
CA SER A 254 0.17 5.97 -11.59
C SER A 254 0.86 4.91 -10.73
N PHE A 255 1.65 5.31 -9.73
CA PHE A 255 2.21 4.40 -8.73
C PHE A 255 1.08 3.65 -8.03
N LEU A 256 0.04 4.35 -7.59
CA LEU A 256 -1.07 3.75 -6.86
C LEU A 256 -1.92 2.82 -7.75
N GLY A 257 -2.10 3.17 -9.03
CA GLY A 257 -2.67 2.27 -10.04
C GLY A 257 -1.85 0.99 -10.24
N GLY A 258 -0.52 1.12 -10.37
CA GLY A 258 0.38 -0.03 -10.50
C GLY A 258 0.40 -0.93 -9.26
N PHE A 259 0.37 -0.31 -8.07
CA PHE A 259 0.28 -1.00 -6.79
C PHE A 259 -1.02 -1.82 -6.68
N VAL A 260 -2.17 -1.22 -6.97
CA VAL A 260 -3.47 -1.90 -6.95
C VAL A 260 -3.53 -3.03 -7.96
N ALA A 261 -3.05 -2.83 -9.19
CA ALA A 261 -2.96 -3.89 -10.19
C ALA A 261 -2.12 -5.08 -9.70
N GLY A 262 -1.00 -4.80 -9.02
CA GLY A 262 -0.16 -5.83 -8.41
C GLY A 262 -0.89 -6.64 -7.34
N LEU A 263 -1.61 -5.98 -6.42
CA LEU A 263 -2.40 -6.66 -5.39
C LEU A 263 -3.52 -7.51 -5.99
N VAL A 264 -4.24 -7.01 -7.00
CA VAL A 264 -5.30 -7.76 -7.72
C VAL A 264 -4.74 -8.98 -8.46
N TRP A 265 -3.48 -8.94 -8.88
CA TRP A 265 -2.75 -10.08 -9.44
C TRP A 265 -2.19 -11.04 -8.37
N GLY A 266 -2.42 -10.79 -7.08
CA GLY A 266 -1.91 -11.61 -5.98
C GLY A 266 -0.40 -11.44 -5.73
N LEU A 267 0.20 -10.33 -6.16
CA LEU A 267 1.60 -10.03 -5.80
C LEU A 267 1.71 -9.69 -4.30
N THR A 268 2.87 -9.97 -3.72
CA THR A 268 3.20 -9.52 -2.36
C THR A 268 3.20 -7.99 -2.30
N ILE A 269 2.96 -7.39 -1.12
CA ILE A 269 3.01 -5.92 -0.95
C ILE A 269 4.34 -5.32 -1.47
N PRO A 270 5.54 -5.90 -1.19
CA PRO A 270 6.80 -5.50 -1.84
C PRO A 270 6.76 -5.48 -3.38
N ASP A 271 6.23 -6.54 -4.00
CA ASP A 271 6.24 -6.70 -5.46
C ASP A 271 5.17 -5.83 -6.14
N ALA A 272 4.03 -5.63 -5.49
CA ALA A 272 3.04 -4.63 -5.88
C ALA A 272 3.61 -3.20 -5.81
N ALA A 273 4.37 -2.87 -4.76
CA ALA A 273 5.02 -1.55 -4.63
C ALA A 273 6.14 -1.36 -5.65
N LEU A 274 6.85 -2.43 -6.03
CA LEU A 274 7.80 -2.40 -7.13
C LEU A 274 7.09 -2.12 -8.47
N LEU A 275 5.93 -2.76 -8.71
CA LEU A 275 5.10 -2.47 -9.88
C LEU A 275 4.58 -1.02 -9.87
N GLY A 276 4.24 -0.49 -8.70
CA GLY A 276 3.94 0.93 -8.51
C GLY A 276 5.11 1.84 -8.90
N ASN A 277 6.32 1.57 -8.38
CA ASN A 277 7.53 2.33 -8.72
C ASN A 277 7.78 2.35 -10.24
N PHE A 278 7.52 1.23 -10.93
CA PHE A 278 7.64 1.14 -12.39
C PHE A 278 6.63 2.03 -13.15
N PHE A 279 5.35 2.04 -12.77
CA PHE A 279 4.37 2.91 -13.41
C PHE A 279 4.57 4.39 -13.06
N GLY A 280 5.03 4.69 -11.84
CA GLY A 280 5.49 6.03 -11.46
C GLY A 280 6.66 6.51 -12.34
N SER A 281 7.72 5.70 -12.48
CA SER A 281 8.90 6.07 -13.27
C SER A 281 8.61 6.22 -14.76
N LEU A 282 7.65 5.46 -15.32
CA LEU A 282 7.21 5.66 -16.70
C LEU A 282 6.41 6.94 -16.88
N THR A 283 5.65 7.35 -15.85
CA THR A 283 4.83 8.56 -15.91
C THR A 283 5.70 9.80 -15.97
N VAL A 284 6.76 9.89 -15.15
CA VAL A 284 7.63 11.08 -15.12
C VAL A 284 8.34 11.39 -16.43
N THR A 285 8.45 10.42 -17.34
CA THR A 285 9.09 10.59 -18.67
C THR A 285 8.18 11.25 -19.72
N GLN A 286 6.93 11.57 -19.38
CA GLN A 286 5.91 12.06 -20.32
C GLN A 286 5.12 13.23 -19.70
N VAL A 287 4.70 14.19 -20.53
CA VAL A 287 3.88 15.32 -20.08
C VAL A 287 2.41 14.93 -20.02
N GLY A 288 1.75 15.15 -18.86
CA GLY A 288 0.35 14.82 -18.64
C GLY A 288 0.07 13.32 -18.52
N VAL A 289 -1.18 12.89 -18.80
CA VAL A 289 -1.58 11.48 -18.66
C VAL A 289 -0.71 10.59 -19.57
N PRO A 290 0.02 9.61 -19.01
CA PRO A 290 1.08 8.90 -19.73
C PRO A 290 0.51 7.99 -20.81
N LYS A 291 1.31 7.65 -21.82
CA LYS A 291 0.95 6.60 -22.79
C LYS A 291 1.86 5.39 -22.59
N PHE A 292 1.26 4.22 -22.40
CA PHE A 292 2.00 2.98 -22.21
C PHE A 292 2.05 2.18 -23.52
N ASN A 293 3.17 1.49 -23.75
CA ASN A 293 3.37 0.70 -24.95
C ASN A 293 2.69 -0.68 -24.79
N ASP A 294 1.79 -1.03 -25.71
CA ASP A 294 1.16 -2.36 -25.84
C ASP A 294 2.08 -3.55 -25.55
N ARG A 295 3.32 -3.53 -26.09
CA ARG A 295 4.28 -4.63 -25.93
C ARG A 295 4.83 -4.69 -24.51
N MET A 296 5.07 -3.54 -23.89
CA MET A 296 5.49 -3.45 -22.49
C MET A 296 4.37 -3.97 -21.58
N LEU A 297 3.13 -3.48 -21.73
CA LEU A 297 1.97 -3.94 -20.98
C LEU A 297 1.78 -5.47 -21.12
N LYS A 298 1.83 -5.99 -22.35
CA LYS A 298 1.77 -7.44 -22.63
C LYS A 298 2.92 -8.23 -22.00
N ASN A 299 4.08 -7.63 -21.76
CA ASN A 299 5.17 -8.28 -21.04
C ASN A 299 4.92 -8.27 -19.52
N VAL A 300 4.53 -7.12 -18.94
CA VAL A 300 4.16 -7.01 -17.51
C VAL A 300 3.09 -8.04 -17.13
N VAL A 301 2.01 -8.14 -17.92
CA VAL A 301 0.91 -9.11 -17.71
C VAL A 301 1.38 -10.57 -17.86
N LYS A 302 2.40 -10.85 -18.68
CA LYS A 302 3.00 -12.20 -18.78
C LYS A 302 3.82 -12.55 -17.55
N LEU A 303 4.58 -11.60 -16.99
CA LEU A 303 5.40 -11.82 -15.80
C LEU A 303 4.51 -12.13 -14.57
N SER A 304 3.44 -11.37 -14.37
CA SER A 304 2.47 -11.68 -13.30
C SER A 304 1.78 -13.04 -13.52
N SER A 305 1.38 -13.35 -14.76
CA SER A 305 0.82 -14.65 -15.14
C SER A 305 1.77 -15.84 -15.00
N ALA A 306 3.09 -15.61 -14.98
CA ALA A 306 4.11 -16.64 -14.76
C ALA A 306 4.27 -16.94 -13.26
N ASN A 307 4.45 -15.89 -12.44
CA ASN A 307 4.53 -16.02 -10.97
C ASN A 307 3.34 -16.79 -10.38
N GLN A 308 2.11 -16.47 -10.82
CA GLN A 308 0.90 -17.19 -10.38
C GLN A 308 0.95 -18.70 -10.66
N ARG A 309 1.59 -19.14 -11.76
CA ARG A 309 1.70 -20.57 -12.10
C ARG A 309 2.74 -21.28 -11.25
N ASP A 310 3.87 -20.64 -10.99
CA ASP A 310 4.94 -21.25 -10.19
C ASP A 310 4.59 -21.29 -8.70
N GLU A 311 3.83 -20.32 -8.16
CA GLU A 311 3.23 -20.44 -6.83
C GLU A 311 2.22 -21.60 -6.75
N VAL A 312 1.29 -21.69 -7.71
CA VAL A 312 0.33 -22.81 -7.77
C VAL A 312 1.04 -24.16 -7.93
N ARG A 313 2.22 -24.20 -8.54
CA ARG A 313 3.06 -25.39 -8.67
C ARG A 313 3.82 -25.71 -7.38
N ALA A 314 4.33 -24.71 -6.67
CA ALA A 314 5.01 -24.84 -5.38
C ALA A 314 4.04 -25.28 -4.26
N ARG A 315 2.79 -24.80 -4.29
CA ARG A 315 1.72 -25.19 -3.34
C ARG A 315 1.11 -26.58 -3.62
N ARG A 316 1.54 -27.31 -4.65
CA ARG A 316 1.15 -28.73 -4.81
C ARG A 316 1.88 -29.58 -3.77
N PRO A 317 1.20 -30.38 -2.94
CA PRO A 317 1.87 -31.27 -2.01
C PRO A 317 2.77 -32.22 -2.79
N ARG A 318 4.04 -32.32 -2.37
CA ARG A 318 4.97 -33.32 -2.91
C ARG A 318 4.32 -34.69 -2.73
N ARG A 319 4.15 -35.44 -3.82
CA ARG A 319 3.79 -36.86 -3.76
C ARG A 319 5.00 -37.63 -3.23
N ASP A 320 5.12 -37.67 -1.90
CA ASP A 320 6.07 -38.57 -1.26
C ASP A 320 5.71 -40.00 -1.63
N LYS A 321 6.69 -40.70 -2.20
CA LYS A 321 6.59 -42.12 -2.56
C LYS A 321 6.71 -42.96 -1.29
N PHE A 322 5.73 -42.88 -0.41
CA PHE A 322 5.67 -43.80 0.74
C PHE A 322 5.18 -45.18 0.31
N SER A 323 5.90 -46.19 0.78
CA SER A 323 5.69 -47.60 0.46
C SER A 323 4.40 -48.14 1.07
N ARG A 324 3.73 -49.05 0.36
CA ARG A 324 2.55 -49.78 0.83
C ARG A 324 2.90 -50.74 1.98
N PRO A 325 2.05 -50.83 3.01
CA PRO A 325 1.72 -52.11 3.64
C PRO A 325 0.44 -52.70 3.01
N ARG A 326 0.23 -54.01 3.16
CA ARG A 326 -0.91 -54.75 2.60
C ARG A 326 -2.07 -54.84 3.59
N SER A 327 -3.29 -54.79 3.05
CA SER A 327 -4.53 -55.47 3.49
C SER A 327 -4.93 -55.47 4.97
N PHE A 328 -6.14 -54.99 5.26
CA PHE A 328 -7.23 -55.86 5.72
C PHE A 328 -8.60 -55.26 5.33
N ALA A 329 -9.56 -56.11 4.92
CA ALA A 329 -10.98 -55.76 4.85
C ALA A 329 -11.61 -56.01 6.25
N THR A 330 -12.84 -55.64 6.62
CA THR A 330 -14.09 -55.41 5.86
C THR A 330 -15.08 -54.69 6.80
N LEU A 331 -16.01 -53.86 6.28
CA LEU A 331 -17.46 -53.91 6.56
C LEU A 331 -18.20 -52.61 6.22
N SER A 332 -19.34 -52.78 5.57
CA SER A 332 -20.28 -51.76 5.10
C SER A 332 -21.51 -51.71 5.99
N VAL A 333 -21.94 -50.51 6.43
CA VAL A 333 -23.32 -50.25 6.86
C VAL A 333 -23.75 -48.84 6.43
N LEU A 334 -24.73 -48.80 5.51
CA LEU A 334 -25.97 -47.98 5.45
C LEU A 334 -26.15 -46.81 6.45
N ASN A 335 -26.84 -45.70 6.12
CA ASN A 335 -27.37 -45.19 4.85
C ASN A 335 -27.71 -43.68 5.01
N ARG A 336 -27.99 -43.02 3.89
CA ARG A 336 -28.65 -41.71 3.79
C ARG A 336 -30.07 -41.79 4.38
N LEU A 337 -30.59 -40.68 4.89
CA LEU A 337 -31.94 -40.18 4.59
C LEU A 337 -32.13 -38.76 5.15
N SER A 338 -32.48 -37.81 4.27
CA SER A 338 -33.00 -36.50 4.67
C SER A 338 -33.93 -35.99 3.57
N GLN A 339 -35.24 -36.09 3.80
CA GLN A 339 -36.28 -35.41 3.03
C GLN A 339 -37.46 -35.01 3.93
N ARG A 340 -37.58 -33.69 4.15
CA ARG A 340 -38.77 -32.81 4.08
C ARG A 340 -40.13 -33.20 4.70
N ARG A 341 -40.86 -32.12 5.08
CA ARG A 341 -42.28 -31.97 5.53
C ARG A 341 -42.47 -32.16 7.05
N SER A 342 -43.32 -31.42 7.76
CA SER A 342 -44.29 -30.32 7.44
C SER A 342 -44.57 -29.53 8.74
N LEU A 343 -44.59 -28.18 8.75
CA LEU A 343 -45.77 -27.27 8.73
C LEU A 343 -46.82 -27.40 9.86
N CYS A 344 -47.31 -26.22 10.31
CA CYS A 344 -48.41 -25.94 11.27
C CYS A 344 -48.14 -26.22 12.76
N SER A 345 -48.71 -25.49 13.75
CA SER A 345 -49.29 -24.12 13.79
C SER A 345 -49.65 -23.73 15.25
N ALA A 346 -49.46 -22.46 15.61
CA ALA A 346 -50.13 -21.69 16.68
C ALA A 346 -50.50 -22.33 18.05
N PHE A 347 -50.06 -21.72 19.16
CA PHE A 347 -50.95 -21.16 20.21
C PHE A 347 -50.16 -20.22 21.16
N SER A 348 -50.85 -19.22 21.73
CA SER A 348 -50.37 -18.24 22.72
C SER A 348 -51.25 -18.44 24.01
N PRO A 349 -51.08 -17.80 25.22
CA PRO A 349 -50.47 -16.48 25.44
C PRO A 349 -49.91 -16.11 26.86
N ARG A 350 -49.64 -14.81 27.06
CA ARG A 350 -49.79 -13.97 28.30
C ARG A 350 -48.65 -13.84 29.34
N ARG A 351 -48.24 -12.56 29.49
CA ARG A 351 -48.10 -11.71 30.71
C ARG A 351 -46.81 -11.75 31.57
N LEU A 352 -46.22 -10.54 31.63
CA LEU A 352 -45.45 -9.88 32.71
C LEU A 352 -46.16 -9.96 34.11
N PRO A 353 -45.55 -9.62 35.28
CA PRO A 353 -44.49 -8.58 35.45
C PRO A 353 -43.48 -8.68 36.65
N HIS A 354 -42.65 -7.62 36.75
CA HIS A 354 -42.10 -6.97 37.97
C HIS A 354 -41.02 -7.61 38.89
N THR A 355 -39.83 -6.96 38.83
CA THR A 355 -39.06 -6.37 39.95
C THR A 355 -38.48 -7.25 41.07
N LEU A 356 -37.13 -7.28 41.18
CA LEU A 356 -36.45 -7.21 42.49
C LEU A 356 -35.00 -6.71 42.38
N THR A 357 -34.63 -5.85 43.33
CA THR A 357 -33.35 -5.13 43.40
C THR A 357 -32.40 -5.81 44.39
N VAL A 358 -31.13 -6.02 44.03
CA VAL A 358 -30.06 -6.27 45.01
C VAL A 358 -28.81 -5.45 44.65
N LYS A 359 -28.41 -4.54 45.54
CA LYS A 359 -27.07 -3.93 45.55
C LYS A 359 -26.10 -4.89 46.21
N LEU A 360 -24.87 -4.99 45.72
CA LEU A 360 -23.71 -5.13 46.60
C LEU A 360 -22.50 -4.40 45.99
N SER A 361 -21.92 -3.49 46.76
CA SER A 361 -20.67 -2.81 46.42
C SER A 361 -19.50 -3.51 47.10
N LEU A 362 -18.34 -3.56 46.46
CA LEU A 362 -17.06 -3.69 47.17
C LEU A 362 -15.92 -3.14 46.31
N ALA A 363 -15.21 -2.17 46.87
CA ALA A 363 -13.98 -1.61 46.32
C ALA A 363 -12.85 -1.89 47.33
N VAL A 364 -11.65 -2.20 46.86
CA VAL A 364 -10.46 -2.31 47.70
C VAL A 364 -9.28 -1.62 47.01
N ARG A 365 -8.62 -0.73 47.75
CA ARG A 365 -7.34 -0.08 47.39
C ARG A 365 -6.19 -0.70 48.19
N CYS A 366 -4.97 -0.34 47.80
CA CYS A 366 -3.66 -0.71 48.36
C CYS A 366 -3.54 -0.73 49.90
N PRO A 367 -2.46 -1.35 50.40
CA PRO A 367 -1.61 -0.63 51.35
C PRO A 367 -0.10 -0.68 51.03
N LEU A 368 0.59 0.42 51.37
CA LEU A 368 2.03 0.43 51.70
C LEU A 368 2.19 0.03 53.18
N PRO A 369 3.41 -0.32 53.63
CA PRO A 369 4.03 0.60 54.59
C PRO A 369 5.54 0.78 54.42
N SER A 370 6.07 1.82 55.07
CA SER A 370 7.50 2.12 55.25
C SER A 370 7.85 2.21 56.74
N THR A 371 9.11 2.56 57.06
CA THR A 371 9.77 2.53 58.40
C THR A 371 10.23 1.13 58.87
N GLY A 372 11.42 0.94 59.45
CA GLY A 372 12.58 1.86 59.50
C GLY A 372 13.74 1.36 60.41
N LYS A 373 14.98 1.75 60.03
CA LYS A 373 16.21 1.90 60.85
C LYS A 373 17.03 0.67 61.36
N LEU A 374 18.37 0.90 61.30
CA LEU A 374 19.48 0.48 62.19
C LEU A 374 20.36 -0.77 61.89
N ARG A 375 21.55 -0.48 61.30
CA ARG A 375 22.94 -0.84 61.71
C ARG A 375 23.34 -2.26 62.15
N SER A 376 24.23 -2.88 61.35
CA SER A 376 25.61 -3.31 61.70
C SER A 376 26.28 -3.87 60.42
N GLU A 377 27.45 -3.42 59.94
CA GLU A 377 28.81 -3.87 60.35
C GLU A 377 29.02 -5.40 60.28
N ALA A 378 30.08 -5.97 59.67
CA ALA A 378 31.28 -5.40 59.01
C ALA A 378 31.99 -6.43 58.06
N ARG A 379 32.88 -5.91 57.18
CA ARG A 379 34.17 -6.45 56.63
C ARG A 379 34.34 -8.00 56.51
N VAL A 380 34.86 -8.58 55.41
CA VAL A 380 36.28 -8.66 54.95
C VAL A 380 36.30 -9.52 53.65
N ALA A 381 37.17 -9.37 52.64
CA ALA A 381 37.86 -8.20 52.09
C ALA A 381 38.40 -8.48 50.65
N ARG A 382 38.58 -7.39 49.89
CA ARG A 382 39.31 -7.20 48.62
C ARG A 382 40.50 -8.13 48.30
N ARG A 383 40.62 -8.51 47.01
CA ARG A 383 41.83 -8.24 46.20
C ARG A 383 41.45 -7.58 44.87
N ARG A 384 42.30 -6.68 44.38
CA ARG A 384 42.15 -5.91 43.13
C ARG A 384 43.06 -6.50 42.05
N SER A 385 42.61 -6.49 40.79
CA SER A 385 43.44 -6.07 39.65
C SER A 385 42.57 -5.67 38.46
N LEU A 386 43.11 -4.80 37.63
CA LEU A 386 42.45 -4.10 36.51
C LEU A 386 42.06 -5.06 35.37
N CYS A 387 40.97 -4.75 34.67
CA CYS A 387 40.99 -4.48 33.21
C CYS A 387 39.67 -3.85 32.74
N SER A 388 39.71 -3.16 31.60
CA SER A 388 38.62 -2.35 31.05
C SER A 388 37.85 -3.02 29.89
N ALA A 389 36.80 -2.33 29.45
CA ALA A 389 36.19 -2.34 28.10
C ALA A 389 34.90 -3.17 27.84
N ASN A 390 34.00 -2.49 27.12
CA ASN A 390 33.01 -3.00 26.16
C ASN A 390 31.80 -3.82 26.63
N SER A 391 30.75 -3.10 27.07
CA SER A 391 29.36 -3.42 26.73
C SER A 391 28.91 -2.58 25.52
N GLY A 392 29.25 -3.04 24.31
CA GLY A 392 28.93 -2.37 23.04
C GLY A 392 27.67 -2.92 22.33
N PRO A 393 27.20 -2.26 21.25
CA PRO A 393 25.87 -2.47 20.68
C PRO A 393 25.79 -3.75 19.84
N ARG A 394 24.83 -4.64 20.16
CA ARG A 394 24.58 -5.87 19.38
C ARG A 394 23.21 -5.96 18.69
N SER A 395 22.19 -5.19 19.08
CA SER A 395 20.88 -5.21 18.41
C SER A 395 20.85 -4.39 17.11
N PHE A 396 21.48 -3.21 17.09
CA PHE A 396 21.51 -2.33 15.91
C PHE A 396 22.19 -2.96 14.69
N ALA A 397 23.27 -3.73 14.89
CA ALA A 397 24.01 -4.35 13.80
C ALA A 397 23.16 -5.41 13.04
N THR A 398 22.36 -6.21 13.75
CA THR A 398 21.52 -7.25 13.16
C THR A 398 20.36 -6.66 12.36
N LEU A 399 19.71 -5.61 12.88
CA LEU A 399 18.64 -4.90 12.16
C LEU A 399 19.18 -4.20 10.90
N SER A 400 20.36 -3.56 11.00
CA SER A 400 21.01 -2.95 9.83
C SER A 400 21.38 -3.98 8.75
N LEU A 401 21.80 -5.18 9.14
CA LEU A 401 22.13 -6.24 8.18
C LEU A 401 20.88 -6.78 7.47
N LEU A 402 19.77 -6.98 8.19
CA LEU A 402 18.51 -7.46 7.61
C LEU A 402 17.89 -6.43 6.65
N SER A 403 17.91 -5.14 7.02
CA SER A 403 17.51 -4.03 6.15
C SER A 403 18.34 -4.03 4.84
N LYS A 404 19.67 -4.10 4.93
CA LYS A 404 20.56 -4.17 3.74
C LYS A 404 20.30 -5.39 2.85
N LEU A 405 19.99 -6.55 3.43
CA LEU A 405 19.64 -7.75 2.67
C LEU A 405 18.28 -7.62 1.97
N SER A 406 17.30 -6.99 2.61
CA SER A 406 16.00 -6.67 1.99
C SER A 406 16.16 -5.71 0.81
N GLN A 407 16.95 -4.64 1.00
CA GLN A 407 17.24 -3.66 -0.04
C GLN A 407 17.94 -4.30 -1.25
N ARG A 408 19.02 -5.07 -1.04
CA ARG A 408 19.71 -5.81 -2.13
C ARG A 408 18.77 -6.78 -2.87
N ARG A 409 17.81 -7.42 -2.18
CA ARG A 409 16.79 -8.27 -2.82
C ARG A 409 15.82 -7.46 -3.69
N SER A 410 15.37 -6.29 -3.20
CA SER A 410 14.52 -5.40 -3.99
C SER A 410 15.26 -4.87 -5.23
N GLU A 411 16.54 -4.50 -5.10
CA GLU A 411 17.37 -4.04 -6.22
C GLU A 411 17.55 -5.13 -7.28
N ALA A 412 17.81 -6.37 -6.85
CA ALA A 412 17.92 -7.51 -7.75
C ALA A 412 16.60 -7.77 -8.51
N ARG A 413 15.44 -7.70 -7.81
CA ARG A 413 14.12 -7.81 -8.44
C ARG A 413 13.86 -6.69 -9.44
N ALA A 414 14.15 -5.44 -9.09
CA ALA A 414 14.00 -4.29 -9.98
C ALA A 414 14.84 -4.45 -11.27
N ARG A 415 16.10 -4.88 -11.15
CA ARG A 415 16.98 -5.15 -12.30
C ARG A 415 16.47 -6.29 -13.18
N ILE A 416 16.04 -7.41 -12.59
CA ILE A 416 15.48 -8.54 -13.36
C ILE A 416 14.23 -8.08 -14.12
N PHE A 417 13.30 -7.40 -13.44
CA PHE A 417 12.08 -6.89 -14.04
C PHE A 417 12.38 -5.90 -15.19
N GLN A 418 13.35 -5.00 -15.01
CA GLN A 418 13.79 -4.10 -16.07
C GLN A 418 14.37 -4.86 -17.28
N ILE A 419 15.27 -5.83 -17.08
CA ILE A 419 15.84 -6.67 -18.14
C ILE A 419 14.75 -7.46 -18.89
N GLU A 420 13.74 -7.98 -18.17
CA GLU A 420 12.63 -8.73 -18.77
C GLU A 420 11.69 -7.84 -19.60
N LEU A 421 11.61 -6.54 -19.30
CA LEU A 421 10.85 -5.57 -20.08
C LEU A 421 11.67 -4.91 -21.20
N SER A 422 13.00 -4.83 -21.05
CA SER A 422 13.94 -4.34 -22.05
C SER A 422 13.82 -5.05 -23.40
N SER A 423 14.05 -4.27 -24.47
CA SER A 423 14.12 -4.81 -25.84
C SER A 423 15.31 -5.77 -25.99
N PRO A 424 15.30 -6.74 -26.94
CA PRO A 424 16.40 -7.70 -27.09
C PRO A 424 17.79 -7.05 -27.19
N ASN A 425 17.92 -5.97 -27.97
CA ASN A 425 19.18 -5.23 -28.13
C ASN A 425 19.63 -4.45 -26.87
N GLN A 426 18.73 -4.21 -25.89
CA GLN A 426 19.09 -3.64 -24.59
C GLN A 426 19.48 -4.72 -23.58
N ARG A 427 18.86 -5.90 -23.62
CA ARG A 427 19.19 -7.02 -22.72
C ARG A 427 20.65 -7.41 -22.81
N ASP A 428 21.21 -7.49 -24.01
CA ASP A 428 22.63 -7.83 -24.21
C ASP A 428 23.59 -6.78 -23.60
N LYS A 429 23.18 -5.51 -23.53
CA LYS A 429 23.94 -4.46 -22.83
C LYS A 429 23.81 -4.54 -21.31
N GLU A 430 22.60 -4.78 -20.80
CA GLU A 430 22.35 -4.89 -19.35
C GLU A 430 22.99 -6.17 -18.76
N LEU A 431 22.93 -7.29 -19.49
CA LEU A 431 23.58 -8.56 -19.12
C LEU A 431 25.12 -8.47 -19.15
N GLY A 432 25.68 -7.64 -20.02
CA GLY A 432 27.13 -7.36 -20.04
C GLY A 432 27.65 -6.72 -18.76
N HIS A 433 26.81 -5.98 -18.02
CA HIS A 433 27.16 -5.40 -16.73
C HIS A 433 26.92 -6.34 -15.54
N THR A 434 26.01 -7.32 -15.63
CA THR A 434 25.74 -8.24 -14.51
C THR A 434 26.85 -9.25 -14.26
N GLY A 435 27.64 -9.62 -15.28
CA GLY A 435 28.74 -10.59 -15.17
C GLY A 435 29.88 -10.19 -14.22
N LEU A 436 29.94 -8.93 -13.78
CA LEU A 436 30.88 -8.44 -12.77
C LEU A 436 30.35 -8.57 -11.32
N VAL A 437 29.03 -8.60 -11.13
CA VAL A 437 28.42 -8.58 -9.78
C VAL A 437 28.34 -9.98 -9.17
N ASP A 438 28.08 -11.01 -9.99
CA ASP A 438 28.11 -12.41 -9.54
C ASP A 438 29.52 -12.86 -9.09
N ALA A 439 30.58 -12.21 -9.61
CA ALA A 439 31.95 -12.46 -9.20
C ALA A 439 32.26 -11.96 -7.78
N GLU A 440 31.68 -10.84 -7.35
CA GLU A 440 31.86 -10.30 -5.99
C GLU A 440 31.06 -11.09 -4.94
N LEU A 441 29.83 -11.52 -5.28
CA LEU A 441 28.98 -12.35 -4.41
C LEU A 441 29.62 -13.71 -4.08
N GLY A 442 30.42 -14.26 -5.00
CA GLY A 442 31.15 -15.51 -4.78
C GLY A 442 32.32 -15.42 -3.78
N HIS A 443 32.83 -14.21 -3.50
CA HIS A 443 34.03 -14.03 -2.69
C HIS A 443 33.76 -13.69 -1.22
N GLU A 444 32.71 -12.93 -0.89
CA GLU A 444 32.37 -12.61 0.51
C GLU A 444 31.79 -13.83 1.29
N ALA A 445 31.15 -14.78 0.61
CA ALA A 445 30.53 -15.95 1.24
C ALA A 445 31.54 -17.00 1.80
N ARG A 446 32.84 -16.88 1.50
CA ARG A 446 33.89 -17.81 1.97
C ARG A 446 34.60 -17.40 3.26
N ALA A 447 34.27 -16.26 3.85
CA ALA A 447 34.98 -15.71 5.01
C ALA A 447 34.48 -16.19 6.39
N ILE A 448 33.43 -17.02 6.49
CA ILE A 448 32.84 -17.48 7.76
C ILE A 448 32.78 -19.01 7.83
N SER A 449 33.93 -19.68 7.80
CA SER A 449 34.05 -21.12 8.11
C SER A 449 35.50 -21.58 8.39
N VAL A 450 36.17 -21.02 9.41
CA VAL A 450 37.41 -21.63 9.94
C VAL A 450 37.43 -21.61 11.47
N GLY A 451 37.13 -22.77 12.06
CA GLY A 451 37.34 -23.07 13.48
C GLY A 451 37.74 -24.53 13.64
N LYS A 452 39.04 -24.80 13.83
CA LYS A 452 39.61 -26.14 14.10
C LYS A 452 39.19 -26.65 15.49
N PRO A 453 39.26 -27.96 15.78
CA PRO A 453 40.51 -28.67 16.15
C PRO A 453 40.79 -29.88 15.22
N SER A 454 42.01 -30.30 14.84
CA SER A 454 43.03 -31.07 15.62
C SER A 454 42.42 -32.29 16.35
N THR A 455 42.86 -33.55 16.22
CA THR A 455 44.23 -34.10 16.17
C THR A 455 44.25 -35.59 15.78
N TRP A 456 45.30 -36.00 15.04
CA TRP A 456 46.02 -37.30 15.11
C TRP A 456 45.35 -38.65 14.69
N SER A 457 46.23 -39.53 14.20
CA SER A 457 46.05 -40.91 13.68
C SER A 457 45.16 -41.08 12.44
#